data_AF-A6EA56-F1
#
_entry.id   AF-A6EA56-F1
#
_cell.length_a   1.000
_cell.length_b   1.000
_cell.length_c   1.000
_cell.angle_alpha   90.00
_cell.angle_beta   90.00
_cell.angle_gamma   90.00
#
_symmetry.space_group_name_H-M   'P 1'
#
loop_
_entity.id
_entity.type
_entity.pdbx_description
1 polymer ?
#
loop_
_entity_poly.entity_id
_entity_poly.type
_entity_poly.pdbx_seq_one_letter_code
_entity_poly.pdbx_strand_id
1 'polypeptide(L)'
;MLFTTELLNGLERNEPLKKAYASQGSFGQNKLIALPIVIAFLSAFMAYSLYGISKTDPSYFIYVVISIVIVVVCILAVVMMQVRAKKNILANLDVVKACLAKKIYGNDQTQVYYSIYALGKMRHDAAFLESIADKIFNIEAEPDKQLRSKINKLFQANLEGMNAAPVLLPVEFTFGEQVYKKEFTLSALDPQMKENIQQNSDQFIVLSFHSGSAILLRNIP
;
A
#
# COMPACT_ATOMS: atom_id res chain seq x y z
N MET A 1 17.16 -18.61 9.49
CA MET A 1 16.14 -17.76 8.86
C MET A 1 14.80 -18.10 9.51
N LEU A 2 14.12 -17.13 10.10
CA LEU A 2 12.85 -17.31 10.82
C LEU A 2 11.65 -17.40 9.88
N PHE A 3 11.70 -16.68 8.75
CA PHE A 3 10.61 -16.64 7.77
C PHE A 3 10.81 -17.72 6.72
N THR A 4 10.55 -18.97 7.09
CA THR A 4 10.75 -20.12 6.20
C THR A 4 9.68 -20.21 5.12
N THR A 5 9.98 -20.96 4.05
CA THR A 5 9.03 -21.23 2.97
C THR A 5 7.82 -22.02 3.48
N GLU A 6 7.97 -22.92 4.47
CA GLU A 6 6.83 -23.61 5.08
C GLU A 6 5.90 -22.63 5.79
N LEU A 7 6.46 -21.68 6.57
CA LEU A 7 5.67 -20.65 7.24
C LEU A 7 4.90 -19.81 6.21
N LEU A 8 5.57 -19.30 5.18
CA LEU A 8 4.95 -18.46 4.15
C LEU A 8 3.83 -19.20 3.40
N ASN A 9 4.04 -20.47 3.04
CA ASN A 9 3.00 -21.31 2.45
C ASN A 9 1.83 -21.58 3.43
N GLY A 10 2.12 -21.72 4.72
CA GLY A 10 1.10 -21.84 5.77
C GLY A 10 0.22 -20.58 5.87
N LEU A 11 0.83 -19.40 5.81
CA LEU A 11 0.13 -18.11 5.81
C LEU A 11 -0.73 -17.93 4.56
N GLU A 12 -0.28 -18.40 3.38
CA GLU A 12 -1.08 -18.41 2.16
C GLU A 12 -2.35 -19.26 2.30
N ARG A 13 -2.36 -20.29 3.15
CA ARG A 13 -3.51 -21.16 3.40
C ARG A 13 -4.37 -20.69 4.58
N ASN A 14 -3.89 -19.74 5.37
CA ASN A 14 -4.58 -19.25 6.57
C ASN A 14 -5.68 -18.23 6.19
N GLU A 15 -6.88 -18.72 5.90
CA GLU A 15 -8.04 -17.85 5.63
C GLU A 15 -8.40 -16.89 6.76
N PRO A 16 -8.45 -17.30 8.05
CA PRO A 16 -8.72 -16.38 9.15
C PRO A 16 -7.80 -15.16 9.18
N LEU A 17 -6.50 -15.40 8.98
CA LEU A 17 -5.51 -14.33 8.87
C LEU A 17 -5.82 -13.41 7.69
N LYS A 18 -6.01 -13.98 6.48
CA LYS A 18 -6.30 -13.17 5.29
C LYS A 18 -7.58 -12.33 5.45
N LYS A 19 -8.61 -12.85 6.13
CA LYS A 19 -9.84 -12.12 6.48
C LYS A 19 -9.58 -10.95 7.42
N ALA A 20 -8.70 -11.11 8.42
CA ALA A 20 -8.34 -10.04 9.34
C ALA A 20 -7.66 -8.84 8.63
N TYR A 21 -6.93 -9.11 7.55
CA TYR A 21 -6.24 -8.08 6.77
C TYR A 21 -7.04 -7.56 5.55
N ALA A 22 -8.18 -8.17 5.23
CA ALA A 22 -8.99 -7.81 4.05
C ALA A 22 -9.46 -6.35 4.05
N SER A 23 -9.74 -5.77 5.23
CA SER A 23 -10.11 -4.35 5.31
C SER A 23 -8.98 -3.44 4.87
N GLN A 24 -7.75 -3.70 5.31
CA GLN A 24 -6.57 -2.94 4.91
C GLN A 24 -6.23 -3.17 3.44
N GLY A 25 -6.37 -4.41 2.95
CA GLY A 25 -6.21 -4.73 1.53
C GLY A 25 -7.23 -4.05 0.61
N SER A 26 -8.41 -3.67 1.13
CA SER A 26 -9.47 -3.00 0.35
C SER A 26 -9.22 -1.51 0.14
N PHE A 27 -8.39 -0.90 1.00
CA PHE A 27 -7.97 0.49 0.83
C PHE A 27 -7.11 0.63 -0.43
N GLY A 28 -7.46 1.59 -1.28
CA GLY A 28 -6.73 1.88 -2.52
C GLY A 28 -7.15 1.07 -3.75
N GLN A 29 -8.06 0.09 -3.63
CA GLN A 29 -8.56 -0.64 -4.80
C GLN A 29 -9.43 0.22 -5.71
N ASN A 30 -10.28 1.09 -5.13
CA ASN A 30 -11.18 1.91 -5.90
C ASN A 30 -10.68 3.34 -6.01
N LYS A 31 -9.92 3.66 -7.07
CA LYS A 31 -9.46 5.03 -7.35
C LYS A 31 -10.61 6.02 -7.55
N LEU A 32 -11.82 5.54 -7.90
CA LEU A 32 -13.02 6.38 -8.03
C LEU A 32 -13.56 6.85 -6.68
N ILE A 33 -13.06 6.34 -5.55
CA ILE A 33 -13.44 6.82 -4.22
C ILE A 33 -13.04 8.28 -3.99
N ALA A 34 -12.02 8.77 -4.72
CA ALA A 34 -11.58 10.17 -4.65
C ALA A 34 -12.65 11.14 -5.18
N LEU A 35 -13.46 10.72 -6.15
CA LEU A 35 -14.48 11.56 -6.77
C LEU A 35 -15.55 12.05 -5.77
N PRO A 36 -16.26 11.16 -5.03
CA PRO A 36 -17.23 11.63 -4.03
C PRO A 36 -16.58 12.40 -2.89
N ILE A 37 -15.31 12.13 -2.55
CA ILE A 37 -14.58 12.90 -1.53
C ILE A 37 -14.36 14.34 -2.00
N VAL A 38 -13.89 14.54 -3.23
CA VAL A 38 -13.68 15.87 -3.81
C VAL A 38 -15.01 16.63 -3.93
N ILE A 39 -16.08 15.96 -4.39
CA ILE A 39 -17.41 16.57 -4.48
C ILE A 39 -17.93 16.98 -3.09
N ALA A 40 -17.79 16.12 -2.09
CA ALA A 40 -18.19 16.43 -0.72
C ALA A 40 -17.40 17.61 -0.16
N PHE A 41 -16.09 17.67 -0.40
CA PHE A 41 -15.24 18.78 0.04
C PHE A 41 -15.67 20.11 -0.62
N LEU A 42 -15.86 20.12 -1.93
CA LEU A 42 -16.34 21.30 -2.66
C LEU A 42 -17.73 21.74 -2.19
N SER A 43 -18.62 20.79 -1.91
CA SER A 43 -19.98 21.07 -1.44
C SER A 43 -19.98 21.62 -0.01
N ALA A 44 -19.14 21.09 0.88
CA ALA A 44 -18.95 21.61 2.22
C ALA A 44 -18.35 23.02 2.20
N PHE A 45 -17.37 23.26 1.31
CA PHE A 45 -16.80 24.59 1.11
C PHE A 45 -17.85 25.58 0.58
N MET A 46 -18.65 25.19 -0.42
CA MET A 46 -19.77 26.01 -0.90
C MET A 46 -20.78 26.30 0.20
N ALA A 47 -21.17 25.31 1.02
CA ALA A 47 -22.08 25.51 2.14
C ALA A 47 -21.53 26.57 3.13
N TYR A 48 -20.23 26.51 3.43
CA TYR A 48 -19.55 27.48 4.29
C TYR A 48 -19.46 28.88 3.66
N SER A 49 -19.08 28.99 2.39
CA SER A 49 -19.03 30.28 1.68
C SER A 49 -20.41 30.93 1.58
N LEU A 50 -21.45 30.14 1.30
CA LEU A 50 -22.83 30.61 1.23
C LEU A 50 -23.39 31.00 2.60
N TYR A 51 -22.94 30.35 3.70
CA TYR A 51 -23.21 30.79 5.07
C TYR A 51 -22.74 32.22 5.33
N GLY A 52 -21.60 32.64 4.77
CA GLY A 52 -21.12 34.02 4.85
C GLY A 52 -21.99 35.04 4.10
N ILE A 53 -22.71 34.62 3.06
CA ILE A 53 -23.57 35.45 2.20
C ILE A 53 -25.02 35.49 2.74
N SER A 54 -25.31 34.75 3.82
CA SER A 54 -26.65 34.56 4.43
C SER A 54 -27.41 35.83 4.84
N LYS A 55 -26.78 37.02 4.77
CA LYS A 55 -27.42 38.31 5.08
C LYS A 55 -28.11 38.98 3.89
N THR A 56 -27.95 38.49 2.66
CA THR A 56 -28.39 39.21 1.45
C THR A 56 -29.34 38.43 0.51
N ASP A 57 -29.52 37.12 0.67
CA ASP A 57 -30.39 36.31 -0.21
C ASP A 57 -31.32 35.40 0.62
N PRO A 58 -32.66 35.53 0.52
CA PRO A 58 -33.61 34.65 1.21
C PRO A 58 -33.57 33.18 0.75
N SER A 59 -33.00 32.89 -0.42
CA SER A 59 -32.83 31.52 -0.95
C SER A 59 -31.61 30.80 -0.38
N TYR A 60 -30.78 31.50 0.41
CA TYR A 60 -29.58 30.98 1.08
C TYR A 60 -29.82 29.61 1.75
N PHE A 61 -30.93 29.47 2.50
CA PHE A 61 -31.25 28.25 3.21
C PHE A 61 -31.38 27.04 2.28
N ILE A 62 -31.94 27.23 1.08
CA ILE A 62 -32.11 26.18 0.08
C ILE A 62 -30.74 25.69 -0.42
N TYR A 63 -29.81 26.61 -0.70
CA TYR A 63 -28.48 26.24 -1.19
C TYR A 63 -27.64 25.49 -0.13
N VAL A 64 -27.77 25.85 1.15
CA VAL A 64 -27.10 25.14 2.25
C VAL A 64 -27.68 23.74 2.40
N VAL A 65 -29.00 23.58 2.36
CA VAL A 65 -29.66 22.28 2.44
C VAL A 65 -29.23 21.37 1.29
N ILE A 66 -29.22 21.87 0.05
CA ILE A 66 -28.75 21.11 -1.12
C ILE A 66 -27.30 20.65 -0.93
N SER A 67 -26.42 21.55 -0.47
CA SER A 67 -25.00 21.23 -0.24
C SER A 67 -24.82 20.15 0.82
N ILE A 68 -25.58 20.21 1.93
CA ILE A 68 -25.57 19.17 2.96
C ILE A 68 -26.07 17.83 2.41
N VAL A 69 -27.16 17.83 1.63
CA VAL A 69 -27.67 16.61 0.99
C VAL A 69 -26.61 15.98 0.08
N ILE A 70 -25.89 16.77 -0.72
CA ILE A 70 -24.81 16.28 -1.57
C ILE A 70 -23.69 15.65 -0.72
N VAL A 71 -23.30 16.28 0.39
CA VAL A 71 -22.29 15.73 1.31
C VAL A 71 -22.74 14.36 1.86
N VAL A 72 -23.98 14.25 2.32
CA VAL A 72 -24.54 12.99 2.85
C VAL A 72 -24.54 11.89 1.78
N VAL A 73 -25.00 12.21 0.56
CA VAL A 73 -24.98 11.26 -0.57
C VAL A 73 -23.57 10.81 -0.90
N CYS A 74 -22.58 11.71 -0.87
CA CYS A 74 -21.18 11.36 -1.12
C CYS A 74 -20.63 10.44 -0.02
N ILE A 75 -20.95 10.68 1.25
CA ILE A 75 -20.55 9.80 2.36
C ILE A 75 -21.15 8.40 2.16
N LEU A 76 -22.44 8.30 1.84
CA LEU A 76 -23.09 7.01 1.56
C LEU A 76 -22.44 6.29 0.38
N ALA A 77 -22.11 7.02 -0.69
CA ALA A 77 -21.41 6.46 -1.85
C ALA A 77 -20.03 5.90 -1.47
N VAL A 78 -19.24 6.64 -0.68
CA VAL A 78 -17.93 6.19 -0.17
C VAL A 78 -18.07 4.90 0.65
N VAL A 79 -19.04 4.86 1.58
CA VAL A 79 -19.31 3.68 2.42
C VAL A 79 -19.68 2.48 1.56
N MET A 80 -20.61 2.64 0.61
CA MET A 80 -21.02 1.56 -0.30
C MET A 80 -19.86 1.05 -1.15
N MET A 81 -18.99 1.95 -1.64
CA MET A 81 -17.79 1.59 -2.40
C MET A 81 -16.81 0.77 -1.55
N GLN A 82 -16.57 1.16 -0.30
CA GLN A 82 -15.69 0.41 0.62
C GLN A 82 -16.27 -0.97 0.95
N VAL A 83 -17.58 -1.05 1.22
CA VAL A 83 -18.26 -2.33 1.48
C VAL A 83 -18.13 -3.27 0.28
N ARG A 84 -18.31 -2.77 -0.95
CA ARG A 84 -18.14 -3.57 -2.18
C ARG A 84 -16.68 -4.00 -2.37
N ALA A 85 -15.71 -3.12 -2.17
CA ALA A 85 -14.29 -3.46 -2.28
C ALA A 85 -13.90 -4.56 -1.27
N LYS A 86 -14.32 -4.42 -0.01
CA LYS A 86 -14.11 -5.45 1.01
C LYS A 86 -14.77 -6.77 0.64
N LYS A 87 -16.02 -6.76 0.16
CA LYS A 87 -16.72 -7.97 -0.28
C LYS A 87 -15.96 -8.68 -1.41
N ASN A 88 -15.45 -7.93 -2.38
CA ASN A 88 -14.66 -8.48 -3.47
C ASN A 88 -13.36 -9.12 -2.98
N ILE A 89 -12.66 -8.53 -2.00
CA ILE A 89 -11.47 -9.15 -1.40
C ILE A 89 -11.82 -10.43 -0.66
N LEU A 90 -12.88 -10.39 0.15
CA LEU A 90 -13.32 -11.57 0.90
C LEU A 90 -13.76 -12.72 -0.02
N ALA A 91 -14.25 -12.41 -1.23
CA ALA A 91 -14.60 -13.40 -2.24
C ALA A 91 -13.39 -13.98 -2.99
N ASN A 92 -12.22 -13.32 -2.96
CA ASN A 92 -11.02 -13.69 -3.71
C ASN A 92 -9.79 -13.84 -2.79
N LEU A 93 -9.98 -14.45 -1.61
CA LEU A 93 -8.90 -14.65 -0.64
C LEU A 93 -7.88 -15.71 -1.08
N ASP A 94 -8.25 -16.56 -2.03
CA ASP A 94 -7.41 -17.56 -2.69
C ASP A 94 -6.26 -16.91 -3.49
N VAL A 95 -6.49 -15.72 -4.04
CA VAL A 95 -5.49 -14.98 -4.83
C VAL A 95 -4.49 -14.22 -3.94
N VAL A 96 -4.76 -14.07 -2.65
CA VAL A 96 -3.88 -13.35 -1.71
C VAL A 96 -2.65 -14.19 -1.40
N LYS A 97 -1.48 -13.64 -1.75
CA LYS A 97 -0.18 -14.30 -1.56
C LYS A 97 0.53 -13.74 -0.35
N ALA A 98 1.14 -14.61 0.47
CA ALA A 98 2.10 -14.19 1.47
C ALA A 98 3.46 -14.14 0.79
N CYS A 99 4.10 -12.98 0.80
CA CYS A 99 5.36 -12.76 0.12
C CYS A 99 6.40 -12.26 1.13
N LEU A 100 7.65 -12.57 0.85
CA LEU A 100 8.77 -11.97 1.54
C LEU A 100 9.03 -10.58 0.94
N ALA A 101 9.33 -9.62 1.80
CA ALA A 101 9.75 -8.28 1.45
C ALA A 101 11.09 -7.97 2.11
N LYS A 102 11.88 -7.07 1.53
CA LYS A 102 13.19 -6.63 2.04
C LYS A 102 13.23 -5.12 2.15
N LYS A 103 13.71 -4.59 3.28
CA LYS A 103 14.02 -3.15 3.41
C LYS A 103 15.23 -2.79 2.57
N ILE A 104 15.16 -1.64 1.88
CA ILE A 104 16.24 -1.07 1.08
C ILE A 104 16.76 0.23 1.72
N TYR A 105 16.02 1.33 1.57
CA TYR A 105 16.35 2.64 2.15
C TYR A 105 15.19 3.12 3.01
N GLY A 106 15.44 3.94 4.01
CA GLY A 106 14.37 4.51 4.81
C GLY A 106 14.86 5.51 5.84
N ASN A 107 13.95 5.88 6.73
CA ASN A 107 14.23 6.76 7.85
C ASN A 107 13.93 6.01 9.14
N ASP A 108 14.96 5.77 9.95
CA ASP A 108 14.86 5.04 11.21
C ASP A 108 14.07 5.78 12.29
N GLN A 109 14.03 7.12 12.25
CA GLN A 109 13.25 7.92 13.19
C GLN A 109 11.74 7.75 12.94
N THR A 110 11.33 7.77 11.67
CA THR A 110 9.92 7.60 11.29
C THR A 110 9.54 6.13 11.08
N GLN A 111 10.53 5.23 11.06
CA GLN A 111 10.39 3.80 10.74
C GLN A 111 9.66 3.55 9.42
N VAL A 112 9.91 4.41 8.41
CA VAL A 112 9.36 4.28 7.05
C VAL A 112 10.48 3.89 6.10
N TYR A 113 10.27 2.79 5.36
CA TYR A 113 11.28 2.21 4.49
C TYR A 113 10.72 1.92 3.10
N TYR A 114 11.47 2.32 2.07
CA TYR A 114 11.40 1.70 0.77
C TYR A 114 11.76 0.22 0.88
N SER A 115 10.84 -0.61 0.42
CA SER A 115 11.00 -2.05 0.43
C SER A 115 10.64 -2.63 -0.92
N ILE A 116 11.21 -3.79 -1.21
CA ILE A 116 10.91 -4.57 -2.41
C ILE A 116 10.28 -5.91 -2.03
N TYR A 117 9.40 -6.42 -2.88
CA TYR A 117 8.81 -7.75 -2.74
C TYR A 117 8.44 -8.31 -4.12
N ALA A 118 8.45 -9.64 -4.25
CA ALA A 118 8.09 -10.32 -5.48
C ALA A 118 6.74 -11.03 -5.34
N LEU A 119 5.98 -11.12 -6.44
CA LEU A 119 4.68 -11.83 -6.47
C LEU A 119 4.71 -13.11 -7.31
N GLY A 120 5.79 -13.32 -8.06
CA GLY A 120 5.98 -14.42 -8.99
C GLY A 120 6.46 -15.71 -8.32
N LYS A 121 7.35 -16.42 -9.00
CA LYS A 121 7.90 -17.69 -8.51
C LYS A 121 8.85 -17.45 -7.33
N MET A 122 9.56 -16.33 -7.35
CA MET A 122 10.56 -15.96 -6.35
C MET A 122 9.98 -15.26 -5.10
N ARG A 123 8.65 -15.28 -4.89
CA ARG A 123 7.98 -14.54 -3.80
C ARG A 123 8.40 -14.94 -2.38
N HIS A 124 8.96 -16.13 -2.19
CA HIS A 124 9.47 -16.64 -0.90
C HIS A 124 11.00 -16.75 -0.88
N ASP A 125 11.67 -16.36 -1.97
CA ASP A 125 13.12 -16.54 -2.11
C ASP A 125 13.87 -15.35 -1.52
N ALA A 126 14.49 -15.58 -0.36
CA ALA A 126 15.28 -14.60 0.36
C ALA A 126 16.55 -14.21 -0.38
N ALA A 127 17.23 -15.17 -1.01
CA ALA A 127 18.48 -14.92 -1.72
C ALA A 127 18.22 -14.11 -2.99
N PHE A 128 17.09 -14.38 -3.66
CA PHE A 128 16.64 -13.56 -4.78
C PHE A 128 16.42 -12.11 -4.35
N LEU A 129 15.66 -11.85 -3.29
CA LEU A 129 15.43 -10.48 -2.81
C LEU A 129 16.71 -9.79 -2.37
N GLU A 130 17.63 -10.51 -1.73
CA GLU A 130 18.94 -9.97 -1.35
C GLU A 130 19.74 -9.58 -2.58
N SER A 131 19.78 -10.42 -3.62
CA SER A 131 20.50 -10.11 -4.87
C SER A 131 19.95 -8.86 -5.57
N ILE A 132 18.64 -8.63 -5.50
CA ILE A 132 18.01 -7.42 -6.05
C ILE A 132 18.36 -6.22 -5.17
N ALA A 133 18.34 -6.37 -3.85
CA ALA A 133 18.76 -5.32 -2.92
C ALA A 133 20.22 -4.91 -3.16
N ASP A 134 21.13 -5.88 -3.30
CA ASP A 134 22.53 -5.66 -3.60
C ASP A 134 22.73 -4.95 -4.93
N LYS A 135 21.96 -5.30 -5.98
CA LYS A 135 21.98 -4.56 -7.25
C LYS A 135 21.49 -3.12 -7.09
N ILE A 136 20.51 -2.85 -6.22
CA ILE A 136 20.04 -1.49 -5.95
C ILE A 136 21.12 -0.69 -5.19
N PHE A 137 21.77 -1.30 -4.19
CA PHE A 137 22.85 -0.63 -3.46
C PHE A 137 24.09 -0.37 -4.33
N ASN A 138 24.39 -1.28 -5.25
CA ASN A 138 25.52 -1.19 -6.17
C ASN A 138 25.12 -0.70 -7.58
N ILE A 139 24.07 0.11 -7.66
CA ILE A 139 23.48 0.55 -8.95
C ILE A 139 24.46 1.32 -9.85
N GLU A 140 25.54 1.86 -9.29
CA GLU A 140 26.60 2.50 -10.07
C GLU A 140 27.37 1.52 -10.97
N ALA A 141 27.41 0.23 -10.60
CA ALA A 141 28.01 -0.84 -11.38
C ALA A 141 27.13 -1.34 -12.54
N GLU A 142 25.87 -0.89 -12.62
CA GLU A 142 24.97 -1.26 -13.72
C GLU A 142 25.47 -0.63 -15.04
N PRO A 143 25.84 -1.43 -16.05
CA PRO A 143 26.36 -0.92 -17.32
C PRO A 143 25.30 -0.14 -18.11
N ASP A 144 24.02 -0.49 -17.99
CA ASP A 144 22.94 0.24 -18.67
C ASP A 144 22.63 1.55 -17.93
N LYS A 145 23.09 2.67 -18.53
CA LYS A 145 22.85 4.03 -18.01
C LYS A 145 21.36 4.38 -17.89
N GLN A 146 20.50 3.90 -18.79
CA GLN A 146 19.07 4.17 -18.73
C GLN A 146 18.43 3.40 -17.59
N LEU A 147 18.80 2.14 -17.41
CA LEU A 147 18.33 1.30 -16.31
C LEU A 147 18.77 1.87 -14.96
N ARG A 148 20.05 2.23 -14.84
CA ARG A 148 20.61 2.91 -13.68
C ARG A 148 19.83 4.19 -13.34
N SER A 149 19.58 5.04 -14.32
CA SER A 149 18.81 6.28 -14.11
C SER A 149 17.37 6.01 -13.64
N LYS A 150 16.70 5.00 -14.22
CA LYS A 150 15.35 4.59 -13.81
C LYS A 150 15.33 4.11 -12.35
N ILE A 151 16.25 3.23 -11.95
CA ILE A 151 16.34 2.72 -10.58
C ILE A 151 16.68 3.85 -9.60
N ASN A 152 17.67 4.69 -9.92
CA ASN A 152 18.01 5.85 -9.08
C ASN A 152 16.81 6.79 -8.89
N LYS A 153 16.02 7.02 -9.94
CA LYS A 153 14.77 7.80 -9.84
C LYS A 153 13.74 7.12 -8.93
N LEU A 154 13.62 5.80 -9.00
CA LEU A 154 12.70 5.04 -8.15
C LEU A 154 13.12 5.06 -6.68
N PHE A 155 14.41 5.14 -6.34
CA PHE A 155 14.90 5.13 -4.96
C PHE A 155 15.46 6.48 -4.49
N GLN A 156 15.02 7.60 -5.08
CA GLN A 156 15.41 8.93 -4.61
C GLN A 156 14.99 9.15 -3.15
N ALA A 157 15.76 9.96 -2.42
CA ALA A 157 15.54 10.30 -1.02
C ALA A 157 14.33 11.25 -0.80
N ASN A 158 13.19 10.93 -1.40
CA ASN A 158 11.92 11.60 -1.20
C ASN A 158 10.87 10.51 -0.94
N LEU A 159 10.58 10.23 0.33
CA LEU A 159 9.56 9.26 0.73
C LEU A 159 8.17 9.87 0.47
N GLU A 160 7.39 9.26 -0.41
CA GLU A 160 6.03 9.70 -0.79
C GLU A 160 4.97 9.31 0.26
N GLY A 161 5.35 8.49 1.24
CA GLY A 161 4.49 7.99 2.30
C GLY A 161 3.79 6.67 1.97
N MET A 162 3.22 6.03 2.99
CA MET A 162 2.62 4.68 2.93
C MET A 162 1.46 4.50 1.94
N ASN A 163 0.88 5.59 1.47
CA ASN A 163 -0.25 5.57 0.54
C ASN A 163 0.18 5.49 -0.93
N ALA A 164 1.49 5.55 -1.20
CA ALA A 164 2.02 5.39 -2.55
C ALA A 164 1.65 4.02 -3.13
N ALA A 165 1.19 4.03 -4.38
CA ALA A 165 0.89 2.80 -5.09
C ALA A 165 2.19 1.99 -5.28
N PRO A 166 2.11 0.66 -5.23
CA PRO A 166 3.25 -0.19 -5.56
C PRO A 166 3.73 0.10 -6.98
N VAL A 167 5.04 0.25 -7.16
CA VAL A 167 5.67 0.53 -8.45
C VAL A 167 6.44 -0.70 -8.91
N LEU A 168 6.14 -1.20 -10.11
CA LEU A 168 6.85 -2.32 -10.70
C LEU A 168 8.27 -1.88 -11.10
N LEU A 169 9.28 -2.63 -10.68
CA LEU A 169 10.65 -2.45 -11.13
C LEU A 169 10.81 -2.91 -12.60
N PRO A 170 11.75 -2.35 -13.37
CA PRO A 170 12.06 -2.83 -14.71
C PRO A 170 12.37 -4.33 -14.72
N VAL A 171 11.70 -5.07 -15.61
CA VAL A 171 11.76 -6.54 -15.64
C VAL A 171 13.16 -7.05 -16.02
N GLU A 172 13.88 -6.26 -16.82
CA GLU A 172 15.27 -6.53 -17.20
C GLU A 172 16.21 -6.42 -15.99
N PHE A 173 15.87 -5.56 -15.01
CA PHE A 173 16.64 -5.41 -13.78
C PHE A 173 16.44 -6.61 -12.83
N THR A 174 15.26 -7.22 -12.88
CA THR A 174 14.77 -8.25 -11.95
C THR A 174 14.77 -9.65 -12.53
N PHE A 175 15.57 -9.89 -13.58
CA PHE A 175 15.76 -11.20 -14.22
C PHE A 175 14.45 -11.83 -14.74
N GLY A 176 13.48 -11.01 -15.18
CA GLY A 176 12.20 -11.51 -15.67
C GLY A 176 11.09 -11.60 -14.61
N GLU A 177 11.38 -11.39 -13.33
CA GLU A 177 10.40 -11.52 -12.25
C GLU A 177 9.69 -10.20 -11.93
N GLN A 178 8.43 -10.30 -11.51
CA GLN A 178 7.63 -9.14 -11.11
C GLN A 178 7.97 -8.74 -9.66
N VAL A 179 8.86 -7.76 -9.54
CA VAL A 179 9.28 -7.17 -8.26
C VAL A 179 8.70 -5.77 -8.14
N TYR A 180 8.06 -5.50 -7.01
CA TYR A 180 7.44 -4.22 -6.72
C TYR A 180 8.19 -3.49 -5.63
N LYS A 181 8.36 -2.18 -5.81
CA LYS A 181 8.76 -1.23 -4.79
C LYS A 181 7.52 -0.70 -4.08
N LYS A 182 7.54 -0.66 -2.74
CA LYS A 182 6.52 0.03 -1.93
C LYS A 182 7.14 0.53 -0.62
N GLU A 183 6.58 1.62 -0.08
CA GLU A 183 6.90 2.09 1.26
C GLU A 183 6.08 1.36 2.34
N PHE A 184 6.75 0.93 3.40
CA PHE A 184 6.11 0.35 4.58
C PHE A 184 6.52 1.11 5.83
N THR A 185 5.57 1.34 6.73
CA THR A 185 5.89 1.74 8.11
C THR A 185 6.01 0.52 8.98
N LEU A 186 7.09 0.47 9.76
CA LEU A 186 7.30 -0.55 10.78
C LEU A 186 6.95 -0.01 12.17
N SER A 187 6.55 1.26 12.29
CA SER A 187 6.22 1.93 13.56
C SER A 187 5.22 1.14 14.41
N ALA A 188 4.14 0.67 13.78
CA ALA A 188 3.03 -0.03 14.40
C ALA A 188 3.22 -1.55 14.60
N LEU A 189 4.42 -2.09 14.32
CA LEU A 189 4.75 -3.48 14.63
C LEU A 189 4.97 -3.69 16.12
N ASP A 190 4.62 -4.87 16.61
CA ASP A 190 4.99 -5.29 17.96
C ASP A 190 6.52 -5.48 18.07
N PRO A 191 7.10 -5.34 19.26
CA PRO A 191 8.55 -5.44 19.46
C PRO A 191 9.13 -6.77 18.99
N GLN A 192 8.40 -7.89 19.18
CA GLN A 192 8.86 -9.21 18.77
C GLN A 192 8.93 -9.32 17.24
N MET A 193 7.94 -8.80 16.52
CA MET A 193 8.03 -8.76 15.05
C MET A 193 9.18 -7.87 14.57
N LYS A 194 9.46 -6.73 15.22
CA LYS A 194 10.63 -5.90 14.88
C LYS A 194 11.95 -6.67 15.05
N GLU A 195 12.08 -7.42 16.14
CA GLU A 195 13.24 -8.27 16.39
C GLU A 195 13.36 -9.39 15.35
N ASN A 196 12.24 -10.08 15.04
CA ASN A 196 12.22 -11.12 14.00
C ASN A 196 12.69 -10.59 12.65
N ILE A 197 12.31 -9.37 12.29
CA ILE A 197 12.75 -8.71 11.05
C ILE A 197 14.26 -8.46 11.07
N GLN A 198 14.82 -7.98 12.18
CA GLN A 198 16.27 -7.77 12.32
C GLN A 198 17.04 -9.10 12.24
N GLN A 199 16.56 -10.14 12.93
CA GLN A 199 17.15 -11.49 12.89
C GLN A 199 17.02 -12.16 11.50
N ASN A 200 16.14 -11.65 10.64
CA ASN A 200 15.91 -12.13 9.29
C ASN A 200 16.45 -11.16 8.23
N SER A 201 17.55 -10.46 8.52
CA SER A 201 18.27 -9.57 7.59
C SER A 201 17.40 -8.44 7.02
N ASP A 202 16.57 -7.82 7.85
CA ASP A 202 15.60 -6.79 7.46
C ASP A 202 14.55 -7.25 6.44
N GLN A 203 14.34 -8.56 6.33
CA GLN A 203 13.23 -9.10 5.56
C GLN A 203 12.00 -9.21 6.46
N PHE A 204 10.81 -9.13 5.86
CA PHE A 204 9.53 -9.17 6.57
C PHE A 204 8.42 -9.73 5.68
N ILE A 205 7.30 -10.10 6.30
CA ILE A 205 6.20 -10.75 5.59
C ILE A 205 5.16 -9.71 5.18
N VAL A 206 4.72 -9.79 3.93
CA VAL A 206 3.62 -8.98 3.41
C VAL A 206 2.53 -9.87 2.81
N LEU A 207 1.28 -9.47 2.98
CA LEU A 207 0.14 -10.07 2.30
C LEU A 207 -0.17 -9.21 1.08
N SER A 208 0.04 -9.76 -0.12
CA SER A 208 -0.29 -9.10 -1.37
C SER A 208 -1.73 -9.36 -1.76
N PHE A 209 -2.53 -8.32 -1.67
CA PHE A 209 -3.86 -8.26 -2.24
C PHE A 209 -3.79 -7.78 -3.70
N HIS A 210 -4.88 -7.95 -4.44
CA HIS A 210 -4.99 -7.65 -5.87
C HIS A 210 -4.30 -6.33 -6.30
N SER A 211 -3.66 -6.34 -7.49
CA SER A 211 -2.91 -5.22 -8.06
C SER A 211 -1.65 -4.79 -7.30
N GLY A 212 -1.02 -5.70 -6.55
CA GLY A 212 0.20 -5.43 -5.80
C GLY A 212 -0.05 -4.63 -4.51
N SER A 213 -1.30 -4.54 -4.02
CA SER A 213 -1.55 -3.91 -2.72
C SER A 213 -1.01 -4.80 -1.60
N ALA A 214 0.26 -4.63 -1.28
CA ALA A 214 0.94 -5.38 -0.23
C ALA A 214 0.70 -4.71 1.13
N ILE A 215 0.25 -5.49 2.10
CA ILE A 215 0.01 -5.07 3.48
C ILE A 215 1.00 -5.79 4.38
N LEU A 216 1.68 -5.05 5.25
CA LEU A 216 2.60 -5.60 6.25
C LEU A 216 1.86 -6.53 7.21
N LEU A 217 2.38 -7.74 7.38
CA LEU A 217 1.93 -8.64 8.45
C LEU A 217 2.43 -8.08 9.78
N ARG A 218 1.52 -7.80 10.71
CA ARG A 218 1.85 -7.16 11.98
C ARG A 218 2.46 -8.12 12.98
N ASN A 219 1.96 -9.35 13.03
CA ASN A 219 2.36 -10.39 13.97
C ASN A 219 2.26 -11.77 13.30
N ILE A 220 3.08 -12.71 13.74
CA ILE A 220 2.96 -14.12 13.35
C ILE A 220 1.93 -14.76 14.29
N PRO A 221 0.88 -15.41 13.74
CA PRO A 221 -0.14 -16.09 14.55
C PRO A 221 0.39 -17.39 15.20
#